data_AF-V8N643-F1
#
_entry.id   AF-V8N643-F1
#
_cell.length_a   1.000
_cell.length_b   1.000
_cell.length_c   1.000
_cell.angle_alpha   90.00
_cell.angle_beta   90.00
_cell.angle_gamma   90.00
#
_symmetry.space_group_name_H-M   'P 1'
#
loop_
_entity.id
_entity.type
_entity.pdbx_description
1 polymer ?
#
loop_
_entity_poly.entity_id
_entity_poly.type
_entity_poly.pdbx_seq_one_letter_code
_entity_poly.pdbx_strand_id
1 'polypeptide(L)'
;MASHFKKVFGDMLLTKPVDINADQLPSPAQLKKKILIKVAKPSVSHRHKKLVEGNLYEEVSTASYSENDLSNSIKNGILYLEDPIDH
;
A
#
# COMPACT_ATOMS: atom_id res chain seq x y z
N MET A 1 -11.99 -4.82 -5.66
CA MET A 1 -11.68 -4.86 -4.20
C MET A 1 -12.43 -3.78 -3.40
N ALA A 2 -12.36 -2.49 -3.76
CA ALA A 2 -12.96 -1.41 -2.97
C ALA A 2 -14.47 -1.55 -2.64
N SER A 3 -15.28 -2.02 -3.60
CA SER A 3 -16.73 -2.27 -3.39
C SER A 3 -16.99 -3.36 -2.34
N HIS A 4 -16.22 -4.45 -2.38
CA HIS A 4 -16.31 -5.54 -1.42
C HIS A 4 -15.89 -5.08 -0.02
N PHE A 5 -14.84 -4.27 0.12
CA PHE A 5 -14.44 -3.74 1.42
C PHE A 5 -15.55 -2.88 2.04
N LYS A 6 -16.20 -2.01 1.26
CA LYS A 6 -17.35 -1.24 1.75
C LYS A 6 -18.50 -2.14 2.19
N LYS A 7 -18.81 -3.20 1.43
CA LYS A 7 -19.91 -4.13 1.72
C LYS A 7 -19.64 -5.00 2.94
N VAL A 8 -18.42 -5.50 3.10
CA VAL A 8 -18.06 -6.48 4.15
C VAL A 8 -17.69 -5.78 5.46
N PHE A 9 -16.87 -4.74 5.39
CA PHE A 9 -16.42 -4.03 6.59
C PHE A 9 -17.40 -2.95 7.04
N GLY A 10 -18.25 -2.44 6.14
CA GLY A 10 -19.30 -1.47 6.49
C GLY A 10 -18.76 -0.31 7.32
N ASP A 11 -19.34 -0.14 8.51
CA ASP A 11 -19.01 0.94 9.44
C ASP A 11 -17.66 0.79 10.16
N MET A 12 -17.06 -0.40 10.10
CA MET A 12 -15.71 -0.61 10.61
C MET A 12 -14.67 -0.05 9.64
N LEU A 13 -14.98 0.06 8.35
CA LEU A 13 -14.04 0.63 7.39
C LEU A 13 -13.93 2.15 7.59
N LEU A 14 -12.71 2.63 7.82
CA LEU A 14 -12.45 4.05 7.93
C LEU A 14 -12.44 4.70 6.53
N THR A 15 -13.58 5.27 6.12
CA THR A 15 -13.73 5.97 4.83
C THR A 15 -13.56 7.48 4.92
N LYS A 16 -13.65 8.05 6.12
CA LYS A 16 -13.52 9.48 6.40
C LYS A 16 -12.40 9.68 7.42
N PRO A 17 -11.64 10.79 7.34
CA PRO A 17 -10.68 11.14 8.38
C PRO A 17 -11.40 11.31 9.73
N VAL A 18 -10.73 10.90 10.82
CA VAL A 18 -11.25 11.03 12.19
C VAL A 18 -11.33 12.51 12.59
N ASP A 19 -10.31 13.27 12.23
CA ASP A 19 -10.26 14.72 12.34
C ASP A 19 -9.62 15.26 11.05
N ILE A 20 -10.26 16.25 10.42
CA ILE A 20 -9.83 16.85 9.16
C ILE A 20 -8.70 17.85 9.39
N ASN A 21 -8.65 18.46 10.58
CA ASN A 21 -7.71 19.54 10.91
C ASN A 21 -6.54 19.07 11.78
N ALA A 22 -6.46 17.77 12.07
CA ALA A 22 -5.37 17.23 12.85
C ALA A 22 -4.09 17.11 12.00
N ASP A 23 -3.01 17.75 12.47
CA ASP A 23 -1.68 17.64 11.87
C ASP A 23 -1.01 16.28 12.11
N GLN A 24 -1.54 15.50 13.06
CA GLN A 24 -0.96 14.23 13.48
C GLN A 24 -1.91 13.06 13.26
N LEU A 25 -1.33 11.86 13.15
CA LEU A 25 -2.10 10.63 13.07
C LEU A 25 -2.97 10.43 14.33
N PRO A 26 -4.19 9.88 14.19
CA PRO A 26 -5.06 9.64 15.32
C PRO A 26 -4.47 8.59 16.27
N SER A 27 -4.76 8.72 17.56
CA SER A 27 -4.35 7.78 18.59
C SER A 27 -4.99 6.40 18.38
N PRO A 28 -4.37 5.32 18.88
CA PRO A 28 -4.94 3.96 18.78
C PRO A 28 -6.33 3.85 19.41
N ALA A 29 -6.61 4.64 20.44
CA ALA A 29 -7.92 4.68 21.08
C ALA A 29 -9.02 5.20 20.14
N GLN A 30 -8.71 6.20 19.30
CA GLN A 30 -9.62 6.78 18.31
C GLN A 30 -9.90 5.83 17.13
N LEU A 31 -9.02 4.86 16.89
CA LEU A 31 -9.14 3.87 15.82
C LEU A 31 -9.66 2.49 16.31
N LYS A 32 -10.10 2.37 17.57
CA LYS A 32 -10.64 1.11 18.09
C LYS A 32 -11.80 0.62 17.21
N LYS A 33 -11.76 -0.67 16.83
CA LYS A 33 -12.72 -1.34 15.96
C LYS A 33 -12.82 -0.74 14.53
N LYS A 34 -11.80 0.01 14.09
CA LYS A 34 -11.71 0.53 12.72
C LYS A 34 -10.67 -0.24 11.91
N ILE A 35 -10.97 -0.46 10.64
CA ILE A 35 -10.11 -1.10 9.65
C ILE A 35 -9.61 -0.02 8.70
N LEU A 36 -8.28 0.08 8.55
CA LEU A 36 -7.61 1.02 7.65
C LEU A 36 -7.09 0.27 6.41
N ILE A 37 -7.13 0.92 5.26
CA ILE A 37 -6.58 0.39 4.01
C ILE A 37 -5.25 1.11 3.71
N LYS A 38 -4.14 0.37 3.72
CA LYS A 38 -2.82 0.85 3.26
C LYS A 38 -2.66 0.56 1.77
N VAL A 39 -2.88 1.56 0.92
CA VAL A 39 -2.67 1.48 -0.53
C VAL A 39 -1.99 2.78 -0.98
N ALA A 40 -1.15 2.70 -2.02
CA ALA A 40 -0.56 3.87 -2.65
C ALA A 40 -1.68 4.83 -3.08
N LYS A 41 -1.70 6.02 -2.49
CA LYS A 41 -2.67 7.03 -2.91
C LYS A 41 -2.22 7.55 -4.28
N PRO A 42 -3.11 7.55 -5.29
CA PRO A 42 -2.79 8.22 -6.54
C PRO A 42 -2.54 9.69 -6.24
N SER A 43 -1.47 10.26 -6.78
CA SER A 43 -1.22 11.69 -6.75
C SER A 43 -2.39 12.37 -7.45
N VAL A 44 -3.20 13.09 -6.67
CA VAL A 44 -4.30 13.87 -7.23
C VAL A 44 -3.66 14.98 -8.06
N SER A 45 -3.77 14.93 -9.39
CA SER A 45 -3.48 16.10 -10.23
C SER A 45 -4.52 17.16 -9.89
N HIS A 46 -4.09 18.14 -9.09
CA HIS A 46 -4.93 19.20 -8.55
C HIS A 46 -5.43 20.11 -9.68
N ARG A 47 -6.68 19.93 -10.14
CA ARG A 47 -7.45 21.05 -10.69
C ARG A 47 -8.33 21.63 -9.59
N HIS A 48 -7.85 22.78 -9.10
CA HIS A 48 -8.47 23.80 -8.26
C HIS A 48 -8.10 23.87 -6.77
N LYS A 49 -7.28 24.90 -6.53
CA LYS A 49 -7.21 25.83 -5.39
C LYS A 49 -6.36 25.44 -4.17
N LYS A 50 -5.12 25.93 -4.27
CA LYS A 50 -4.40 26.85 -3.37
C LYS A 50 -3.79 26.30 -2.06
N LEU A 51 -2.45 26.43 -2.06
CA LEU A 51 -1.51 26.63 -0.95
C LEU A 51 -1.11 25.35 -0.21
N VAL A 52 0.15 24.89 -0.43
CA VAL A 52 1.30 25.04 0.50
C VAL A 52 1.21 23.94 1.56
N GLU A 53 2.17 23.04 1.80
CA GLU A 53 3.58 22.88 1.46
C GLU A 53 3.93 21.41 1.76
N GLY A 54 5.02 20.89 1.18
CA GLY A 54 5.70 19.72 1.77
C GLY A 54 5.35 18.35 1.18
N ASN A 55 5.47 18.18 -0.13
CA ASN A 55 5.67 16.85 -0.71
C ASN A 55 7.18 16.54 -0.71
N LEU A 56 7.77 16.43 0.48
CA LEU A 56 9.12 15.88 0.64
C LEU A 56 8.97 14.41 1.03
N TYR A 57 8.57 13.59 0.07
CA TYR A 57 8.90 12.18 0.17
C TYR A 57 10.41 12.11 -0.11
N GLU A 58 11.20 11.73 0.89
CA GLU A 58 12.57 11.29 0.64
C GLU A 58 12.48 10.16 -0.41
N GLU A 59 13.05 10.40 -1.59
CA GLU A 59 13.42 9.32 -2.49
C GLU A 59 14.55 8.55 -1.82
N VAL A 60 14.18 7.58 -0.97
CA VAL A 60 15.10 6.52 -0.58
C VAL A 60 15.47 5.79 -1.86
N SER A 61 16.72 5.96 -2.30
CA SER A 61 17.28 5.28 -3.46
C SER A 61 17.27 3.76 -3.21
N THR A 62 16.23 3.07 -3.69
CA THR A 62 16.06 1.61 -3.61
C THR A 62 16.85 0.84 -4.68
N ALA A 63 17.72 1.52 -5.43
CA ALA A 63 18.28 1.02 -6.69
C ALA A 63 19.28 -0.16 -6.53
N SER A 64 19.80 -0.42 -5.33
CA SER A 64 20.93 -1.36 -5.18
C SER A 64 20.54 -2.77 -4.71
N TYR A 65 19.29 -3.02 -4.33
CA TYR A 65 18.86 -4.30 -3.73
C TYR A 65 17.82 -5.09 -4.54
N SER A 66 17.33 -4.57 -5.67
CA SER A 66 16.17 -5.14 -6.39
C SER A 66 16.50 -5.93 -7.67
N GLU A 67 17.76 -5.94 -8.12
CA GLU A 67 18.12 -6.57 -9.41
C GLU A 67 17.92 -8.10 -9.41
N ASN A 68 17.91 -8.73 -8.24
CA ASN A 68 17.73 -10.19 -8.10
C ASN A 68 16.41 -10.59 -7.41
N ASP A 69 15.41 -9.70 -7.33
CA ASP A 69 14.09 -10.06 -6.79
C ASP A 69 13.26 -10.82 -7.84
N LEU A 70 12.61 -11.91 -7.42
CA LEU A 70 11.68 -12.68 -8.27
C LEU A 70 10.54 -11.81 -8.79
N SER A 71 10.22 -10.71 -8.10
CA SER A 71 9.25 -9.69 -8.53
C SER A 71 9.58 -9.11 -9.91
N ASN A 72 10.87 -9.06 -10.29
CA ASN A 72 11.35 -8.51 -11.56
C ASN A 72 11.78 -9.60 -12.56
N SER A 73 11.62 -10.87 -12.22
CA SER A 73 12.00 -11.99 -13.09
C SER A 73 11.09 -12.12 -14.31
N ILE A 74 11.67 -12.43 -15.47
CA ILE A 74 10.95 -12.60 -16.74
C ILE A 74 10.03 -13.83 -16.70
N LYS A 75 10.44 -14.91 -16.02
CA LYS A 75 9.67 -16.15 -15.89
C LYS A 75 9.85 -16.74 -14.50
N ASN A 76 8.74 -17.10 -13.88
CA ASN A 76 8.68 -17.78 -12.60
C ASN A 76 7.87 -19.07 -12.77
N GLY A 77 8.33 -20.19 -12.19
CA GLY A 77 7.66 -21.47 -12.31
C GLY A 77 8.41 -22.58 -11.57
N ILE A 78 7.74 -23.72 -11.41
CA ILE A 78 8.32 -24.94 -10.84
C ILE A 78 8.68 -25.86 -12.01
N LEU A 79 9.91 -26.34 -12.04
CA LEU A 79 10.38 -27.34 -13.01
C LEU A 79 10.78 -28.61 -12.26
N TYR A 80 10.55 -29.76 -12.88
CA TYR A 80 10.97 -31.06 -12.36
C TYR A 80 12.30 -31.44 -13.02
N LEU A 81 13.24 -31.92 -12.21
CA LEU A 81 14.51 -32.47 -12.66
C LEU A 81 14.50 -33.97 -12.36
N GLU A 82 15.01 -34.77 -13.29
CA GLU A 82 15.16 -36.23 -13.11
C GLU A 82 16.32 -36.51 -12.14
N ASP A 83 16.10 -37.41 -11.18
CA ASP A 83 17.13 -37.81 -10.21
C ASP A 83 18.09 -38.82 -10.87
N PRO A 84 19.41 -38.55 -10.91
CA PRO A 84 20.37 -39.43 -11.57
C PRO A 84 20.58 -40.79 -10.86
N ILE A 85 20.03 -41.01 -9.67
CA ILE A 85 20.27 -42.21 -8.85
C ILE A 85 19.21 -43.30 -9.07
N ASP A 86 18.01 -42.96 -9.55
CA ASP A 86 16.90 -43.92 -9.77
C ASP A 86 16.93 -44.54 -11.18
N HIS A 87 18.05 -45.14 -11.57
CA HIS A 87 18.24 -45.77 -12.88
C HIS A 87 18.34 -47.30 -12.86
#